data_AF-A0A9Q6PXZ7-F1
#
_entry.id   AF-A0A9Q6PXZ7-F1
#
_cell.length_a   1.000
_cell.length_b   1.000
_cell.length_c   1.000
_cell.angle_alpha   90.00
_cell.angle_beta   90.00
_cell.angle_gamma   90.00
#
_symmetry.space_group_name_H-M   'P 1'
#
loop_
_entity.id
_entity.type
_entity.pdbx_description
1 polymer ?
#
loop_
_entity_poly.entity_id
_entity_poly.type
_entity_poly.pdbx_seq_one_letter_code
_entity_poly.pdbx_strand_id
1 'polypeptide(L)'
;MQNASLMDIKIGCQSTSYQETRKDKQPLQALVKAGRMKFLDSFYGSTVRGYRLEGYTKNGSPIAAKSTLAGCSKYYIAKELESLTDDGLKIVINIITKAINDIVSALTEQKVAFFSSSLLIAIDHDDPAKSQAKLIDLAHFVTHTDNQTEYEHAAKNMTKGLLEISSTFTAILNNKEPILMFQQQKNQQEGASTSMDLTNSYH
;
A
#
# COMPACT_ATOMS: atom_id res chain seq x y z
N MET A 1 -28.12 3.35 1.24
CA MET A 1 -26.89 2.53 1.39
C MET A 1 -25.74 3.52 1.34
N GLN A 2 -24.80 3.49 2.29
CA GLN A 2 -23.62 4.37 2.23
C GLN A 2 -22.79 3.98 1.01
N ASN A 3 -22.62 4.92 0.07
CA ASN A 3 -21.71 4.75 -1.06
C ASN A 3 -20.30 5.08 -0.59
N ALA A 4 -19.62 4.09 -0.05
CA ALA A 4 -18.32 4.28 0.61
C ALA A 4 -17.33 3.20 0.20
N SER A 5 -16.06 3.57 0.16
CA SER A 5 -14.97 2.63 -0.04
C SER A 5 -13.95 2.69 1.08
N LEU A 6 -13.22 1.59 1.25
CA LEU A 6 -12.16 1.46 2.22
C LEU A 6 -10.95 0.81 1.54
N MET A 7 -9.81 1.48 1.58
CA MET A 7 -8.53 1.00 1.08
C MET A 7 -7.54 0.86 2.23
N ASP A 8 -6.98 -0.33 2.38
CA ASP A 8 -5.90 -0.65 3.32
C ASP A 8 -4.58 -0.70 2.53
N ILE A 9 -3.74 0.32 2.72
CA ILE A 9 -2.47 0.47 2.02
C ILE A 9 -1.32 0.26 2.99
N LYS A 10 -0.66 -0.89 2.91
CA LYS A 10 0.53 -1.19 3.69
C LYS A 10 1.71 -0.32 3.25
N ILE A 11 2.37 0.28 4.23
CA ILE A 11 3.47 1.23 4.05
C ILE A 11 4.81 0.54 4.30
N GLY A 12 5.81 0.88 3.50
CA GLY A 12 7.20 0.50 3.68
C GLY A 12 7.68 -0.58 2.72
N CYS A 13 8.99 -0.55 2.45
CA CYS A 13 9.68 -1.50 1.57
C CYS A 13 9.98 -2.84 2.26
N GLN A 14 9.79 -2.92 3.58
CA GLN A 14 10.08 -4.09 4.40
C GLN A 14 9.02 -4.21 5.50
N SER A 15 8.42 -5.40 5.57
CA SER A 15 7.35 -5.68 6.51
C SER A 15 7.83 -6.15 7.89
N THR A 16 9.12 -6.48 8.06
CA THR A 16 9.62 -7.15 9.28
C THR A 16 10.72 -6.34 9.95
N SER A 17 10.61 -6.15 11.28
CA SER A 17 11.70 -5.57 12.08
C SER A 17 12.74 -6.65 12.44
N TYR A 18 13.97 -6.22 12.71
CA TYR A 18 15.04 -7.12 13.16
C TYR A 18 14.77 -7.63 14.58
N GLN A 19 14.01 -6.86 15.37
CA GLN A 19 13.59 -7.24 16.72
C GLN A 19 12.49 -8.31 16.75
N GLU A 20 11.55 -8.32 15.80
CA GLU A 20 10.59 -9.43 15.67
C GLU A 20 11.31 -10.75 15.44
N THR A 21 12.38 -10.73 14.63
CA THR A 21 13.17 -11.93 14.32
C THR A 21 13.97 -12.46 15.52
N ARG A 22 14.23 -11.60 16.52
CA ARG A 22 14.95 -11.96 17.77
C ARG A 22 14.02 -12.32 18.93
N LYS A 23 12.79 -11.80 18.97
CA LYS A 23 11.81 -12.10 20.02
C LYS A 23 11.07 -13.42 19.81
N ASP A 24 11.07 -13.95 18.59
CA ASP A 24 10.50 -15.27 18.31
C ASP A 24 11.33 -16.38 18.96
N LYS A 25 10.66 -17.25 19.75
CA LYS A 25 11.28 -18.40 20.45
C LYS A 25 11.85 -19.45 19.50
N GLN A 26 11.60 -19.34 18.19
CA GLN A 26 12.07 -20.26 17.16
C GLN A 26 12.74 -19.49 16.01
N PRO A 27 14.08 -19.29 16.07
CA PRO A 27 14.81 -18.44 15.12
C PRO A 27 14.71 -18.91 13.66
N LEU A 28 14.54 -20.21 13.43
CA LEU A 28 14.37 -20.77 12.08
C LEU A 28 13.00 -20.37 11.46
N GLN A 29 11.93 -20.36 12.25
CA GLN A 29 10.60 -19.94 11.78
C GLN A 29 10.57 -18.44 11.47
N ALA A 30 11.24 -17.63 12.30
CA ALA A 30 11.35 -16.19 12.10
C ALA A 30 12.14 -15.85 10.82
N LEU A 31 13.23 -16.58 10.53
CA LEU A 31 13.99 -16.48 9.29
C LEU A 31 13.15 -16.85 8.06
N VAL A 32 12.39 -17.94 8.11
CA VAL A 32 11.49 -18.35 7.03
C VAL A 32 10.39 -17.31 6.81
N LYS A 33 9.81 -16.75 7.87
CA LYS A 33 8.82 -15.67 7.81
C LYS A 33 9.42 -14.40 7.17
N ALA A 34 10.62 -14.00 7.59
CA ALA A 34 11.32 -12.85 7.02
C ALA A 34 11.64 -13.06 5.53
N GLY A 35 12.11 -14.25 5.15
CA GLY A 35 12.36 -14.61 3.75
C GLY A 35 11.09 -14.57 2.89
N ARG A 36 9.99 -15.15 3.40
CA ARG A 36 8.68 -15.10 2.74
C ARG A 36 8.18 -13.67 2.58
N MET A 37 8.30 -12.85 3.63
CA MET A 37 7.89 -11.44 3.56
C MET A 37 8.73 -10.65 2.56
N LYS A 38 10.05 -10.85 2.53
CA LYS A 38 10.93 -10.22 1.54
C LYS A 38 10.58 -10.63 0.11
N PHE A 39 10.24 -11.90 -0.11
CA PHE A 39 9.77 -12.37 -1.41
C PHE A 39 8.45 -11.71 -1.81
N LEU A 40 7.46 -11.65 -0.91
CA LEU A 40 6.17 -10.99 -1.17
C LEU A 40 6.35 -9.48 -1.40
N ASP A 41 7.20 -8.82 -0.61
CA ASP A 41 7.52 -7.40 -0.76
C ASP A 41 8.13 -7.12 -2.16
N SER A 42 8.96 -8.04 -2.67
CA SER A 42 9.53 -7.94 -4.01
C SER A 42 8.52 -8.30 -5.10
N PHE A 43 7.75 -9.37 -4.93
CA PHE A 43 6.78 -9.88 -5.90
C PHE A 43 5.65 -8.88 -6.15
N TYR A 44 5.21 -8.18 -5.10
CA TYR A 44 4.18 -7.13 -5.21
C TYR A 44 4.75 -5.74 -5.54
N GLY A 45 6.06 -5.62 -5.78
CA GLY A 45 6.70 -4.35 -6.12
C GLY A 45 6.77 -3.33 -4.98
N SER A 46 6.48 -3.73 -3.74
CA SER A 46 6.56 -2.86 -2.55
C SER A 46 7.99 -2.41 -2.27
N THR A 47 9.00 -3.20 -2.63
CA THR A 47 10.42 -2.83 -2.51
C THR A 47 10.80 -1.62 -3.37
N VAL A 48 10.17 -1.47 -4.53
CA VAL A 48 10.40 -0.35 -5.46
C VAL A 48 9.52 0.83 -5.08
N ARG A 49 8.21 0.58 -4.95
CA ARG A 49 7.16 1.59 -4.76
C ARG A 49 7.07 2.14 -3.32
N GLY A 50 7.53 1.38 -2.33
CA GLY A 50 7.43 1.75 -0.92
C GLY A 50 6.04 1.56 -0.29
N TYR A 51 5.06 1.05 -1.03
CA TYR A 51 3.73 0.70 -0.52
C TYR A 51 3.06 -0.40 -1.36
N ARG A 52 1.98 -0.99 -0.83
CA ARG A 52 1.03 -1.84 -1.59
C ARG A 52 -0.38 -1.79 -1.00
N LEU A 53 -1.38 -1.98 -1.86
CA LEU A 53 -2.78 -2.15 -1.46
C LEU A 53 -3.01 -3.58 -0.99
N GLU A 54 -3.32 -3.79 0.29
CA GLU A 54 -3.60 -5.12 0.86
C GLU A 54 -5.09 -5.43 0.97
N GLY A 55 -5.94 -4.41 1.01
CA GLY A 55 -7.40 -4.55 1.04
C GLY A 55 -8.09 -3.41 0.33
N TYR A 56 -9.19 -3.72 -0.36
CA TYR A 56 -10.05 -2.73 -0.99
C TYR A 56 -11.48 -3.25 -0.99
N THR A 57 -12.36 -2.52 -0.31
CA THR A 57 -13.79 -2.79 -0.29
C THR A 57 -14.57 -1.59 -0.82
N LYS A 58 -15.68 -1.87 -1.51
CA LYS A 58 -16.65 -0.85 -1.95
C LYS A 58 -18.03 -1.33 -1.53
N ASN A 59 -18.78 -0.48 -0.83
CA ASN A 59 -20.10 -0.79 -0.29
C ASN A 59 -20.09 -2.09 0.55
N GLY A 60 -19.02 -2.28 1.33
CA GLY A 60 -18.82 -3.46 2.18
C GLY A 60 -18.37 -4.73 1.46
N SER A 61 -18.24 -4.71 0.13
CA SER A 61 -17.84 -5.88 -0.66
C SER A 61 -16.38 -5.79 -1.11
N PRO A 62 -15.59 -6.86 -1.01
CA PRO A 62 -14.20 -6.87 -1.51
C PRO A 62 -14.18 -6.78 -3.04
N ILE A 63 -13.29 -5.94 -3.57
CA ILE A 63 -13.19 -5.69 -5.02
C ILE A 63 -12.31 -6.71 -5.75
N ALA A 64 -11.26 -7.22 -5.10
CA ALA A 64 -10.40 -8.24 -5.66
C ALA A 64 -9.63 -8.98 -4.56
N ALA A 65 -9.00 -10.10 -4.92
CA ALA A 65 -8.10 -10.82 -4.04
C ALA A 65 -6.87 -9.95 -3.69
N LYS A 66 -6.35 -10.14 -2.48
CA LYS A 66 -5.18 -9.41 -1.95
C LYS A 66 -3.97 -9.45 -2.89
N SER A 67 -3.68 -10.61 -3.49
CA SER A 67 -2.55 -10.76 -4.42
C SER A 67 -2.69 -9.85 -5.65
N THR A 68 -3.90 -9.75 -6.20
CA THR A 68 -4.23 -8.89 -7.34
C THR A 68 -4.15 -7.41 -6.96
N LEU A 69 -4.69 -7.03 -5.79
CA LEU A 69 -4.61 -5.65 -5.28
C LEU A 69 -3.16 -5.21 -5.05
N ALA A 70 -2.35 -6.09 -4.47
CA ALA A 70 -0.95 -5.79 -4.17
C ALA A 70 -0.12 -5.64 -5.46
N GLY A 71 -0.31 -6.52 -6.45
CA GLY A 71 0.36 -6.41 -7.75
C GLY A 71 -0.05 -5.17 -8.55
N CYS A 72 -1.32 -4.76 -8.45
CA CYS A 72 -1.91 -3.71 -9.28
C CYS A 72 -2.37 -2.48 -8.48
N SER A 73 -1.70 -2.13 -7.37
CA SER A 73 -2.23 -1.12 -6.43
C SER A 73 -2.51 0.24 -7.08
N LYS A 74 -1.62 0.75 -7.94
CA LYS A 74 -1.85 2.01 -8.67
C LYS A 74 -3.13 1.97 -9.50
N TYR A 75 -3.37 0.86 -10.21
CA TYR A 75 -4.55 0.68 -11.05
C TYR A 75 -5.84 0.72 -10.20
N TYR A 76 -5.88 0.00 -9.08
CA TYR A 76 -7.07 -0.01 -8.23
C TYR A 76 -7.31 1.33 -7.52
N ILE A 77 -6.24 2.03 -7.14
CA ILE A 77 -6.35 3.40 -6.61
C ILE A 77 -6.93 4.33 -7.68
N ALA A 78 -6.39 4.30 -8.91
CA ALA A 78 -6.91 5.13 -10.01
C ALA A 78 -8.38 4.82 -10.32
N LYS A 79 -8.73 3.53 -10.43
CA LYS A 79 -10.09 3.08 -10.68
C LYS A 79 -11.09 3.54 -9.62
N GLU A 80 -10.67 3.59 -8.36
CA GLU A 80 -11.52 4.11 -7.28
C GLU A 80 -11.74 5.62 -7.44
N LEU A 81 -10.68 6.36 -7.72
CA LEU A 81 -10.73 7.81 -7.91
C LEU A 81 -11.50 8.24 -9.17
N GLU A 82 -11.52 7.42 -10.22
CA GLU A 82 -12.34 7.62 -11.44
C GLU A 82 -13.85 7.70 -11.13
N SER A 83 -14.31 7.14 -10.01
CA SER A 83 -15.73 7.19 -9.64
C SER A 83 -16.15 8.49 -8.95
N LEU A 84 -15.22 9.40 -8.67
CA LEU A 84 -15.49 10.70 -8.07
C LEU A 84 -15.72 11.76 -9.17
N THR A 85 -16.49 12.80 -8.82
CA THR A 85 -16.54 14.03 -9.63
C THR A 85 -15.20 14.77 -9.55
N ASP A 86 -14.90 15.66 -10.50
CA ASP A 86 -13.65 16.43 -10.50
C ASP A 86 -13.40 17.19 -9.19
N ASP A 87 -14.45 17.76 -8.60
CA ASP A 87 -14.34 18.47 -7.32
C ASP A 87 -14.24 17.50 -6.14
N GLY A 88 -14.98 16.39 -6.16
CA GLY A 88 -14.84 15.33 -5.17
C GLY A 88 -13.43 14.73 -5.15
N LEU A 89 -12.84 14.52 -6.33
CA LEU A 89 -11.47 14.04 -6.52
C LEU A 89 -10.46 14.98 -5.87
N LYS A 90 -10.55 16.29 -6.14
CA LYS A 90 -9.68 17.31 -5.51
C LYS A 90 -9.82 17.29 -3.99
N ILE A 91 -11.04 17.21 -3.47
CA ILE A 91 -11.32 17.18 -2.02
C ILE A 91 -10.67 15.95 -1.37
N VAL A 92 -10.91 14.76 -1.92
CA VAL A 92 -10.37 13.50 -1.39
C VAL A 92 -8.84 13.51 -1.40
N ILE A 93 -8.23 13.96 -2.50
CA ILE A 93 -6.77 14.03 -2.62
C ILE A 93 -6.20 15.06 -1.63
N ASN A 94 -6.83 16.21 -1.45
CA ASN A 94 -6.40 17.19 -0.44
C ASN A 94 -6.48 16.62 0.98
N ILE A 95 -7.53 15.87 1.31
CA ILE A 95 -7.68 15.21 2.61
C ILE A 95 -6.55 14.20 2.83
N ILE A 96 -6.30 13.33 1.84
CA ILE A 96 -5.29 12.27 1.94
C ILE A 96 -3.88 12.86 2.05
N THR A 97 -3.54 13.80 1.18
CA THR A 97 -2.22 14.46 1.19
C THR A 97 -1.97 15.26 2.47
N LYS A 98 -2.99 15.98 2.97
CA LYS A 98 -2.92 16.65 4.27
C LYS A 98 -2.70 15.66 5.41
N ALA A 99 -3.49 14.59 5.47
CA ALA A 99 -3.34 13.57 6.50
C ALA A 99 -1.94 12.92 6.47
N ILE A 100 -1.40 12.64 5.28
CA ILE A 100 -0.03 12.13 5.12
C ILE A 100 1.00 13.12 5.68
N ASN A 101 0.89 14.40 5.36
CA ASN A 101 1.81 15.42 5.88
C ASN A 101 1.73 15.55 7.40
N ASP A 102 0.52 15.52 7.95
CA ASP A 102 0.27 15.56 9.40
C ASP A 102 0.89 14.32 10.07
N ILE A 103 0.72 13.13 9.49
CA ILE A 103 1.32 11.86 9.97
C ILE A 103 2.85 11.94 9.95
N VAL A 104 3.46 12.33 8.82
CA VAL A 104 4.93 12.42 8.68
C VAL A 104 5.51 13.41 9.71
N SER A 105 4.84 14.54 9.92
CA SER A 105 5.26 15.55 10.90
C SER A 105 5.19 14.99 12.33
N ALA A 106 4.08 14.34 12.70
CA ALA A 106 3.90 13.75 14.02
C ALA A 106 4.92 12.63 14.32
N LEU A 107 5.20 11.75 13.35
CA LEU A 107 6.19 10.68 13.49
C LEU A 107 7.61 11.25 13.72
N THR A 108 7.94 12.32 12.99
CA THR A 108 9.24 12.99 13.09
C THR A 108 9.40 13.68 14.45
N GLU A 109 8.36 14.40 14.89
CA GLU A 109 8.34 15.09 16.19
C GLU A 109 8.48 14.10 17.35
N GLN A 110 7.73 13.00 17.31
CA GLN A 110 7.75 11.97 18.35
C GLN A 110 8.95 11.02 18.25
N LYS A 111 9.75 11.11 17.18
CA LYS A 111 10.88 10.22 16.89
C LYS A 111 10.51 8.72 16.99
N VAL A 112 9.35 8.38 16.42
CA VAL A 112 8.81 7.02 16.35
C VAL A 112 8.58 6.62 14.90
N ALA A 113 8.85 5.36 14.59
CA ALA A 113 8.58 4.77 13.29
C ALA A 113 7.96 3.38 13.48
N PHE A 114 7.21 2.92 12.47
CA PHE A 114 6.48 1.67 12.54
C PHE A 114 6.89 0.73 11.39
N PHE A 115 6.94 -0.56 11.69
CA PHE A 115 7.05 -1.62 10.69
C PHE A 115 5.65 -2.20 10.43
N SER A 116 5.39 -2.60 9.17
CA SER A 116 4.13 -3.24 8.77
C SER A 116 2.85 -2.43 9.01
N SER A 117 2.93 -1.15 9.34
CA SER A 117 1.76 -0.27 9.47
C SER A 117 1.08 0.00 8.13
N SER A 118 -0.20 0.36 8.19
CA SER A 118 -0.99 0.71 7.01
C SER A 118 -1.57 2.12 7.09
N LEU A 119 -1.75 2.75 5.93
CA LEU A 119 -2.62 3.90 5.75
C LEU A 119 -4.00 3.38 5.34
N LEU A 120 -4.97 3.53 6.25
CA LEU A 120 -6.37 3.23 5.96
C LEU A 120 -7.04 4.48 5.40
N ILE A 121 -7.56 4.37 4.18
CA ILE A 121 -8.26 5.45 3.49
C ILE A 121 -9.73 5.07 3.34
N ALA A 122 -10.62 5.87 3.91
CA ALA A 122 -12.06 5.76 3.73
C ALA A 122 -12.54 6.90 2.83
N ILE A 123 -13.21 6.56 1.73
CA ILE A 123 -13.77 7.55 0.80
C ILE A 123 -15.29 7.48 0.87
N ASP A 124 -15.91 8.61 1.19
CA ASP A 124 -17.35 8.80 1.07
C ASP A 124 -17.63 9.41 -0.31
N HIS A 125 -18.35 8.68 -1.17
CA HIS A 125 -18.63 9.12 -2.54
C HIS A 125 -19.78 10.12 -2.60
N ASP A 126 -20.68 10.08 -1.63
CA ASP A 126 -21.85 10.95 -1.58
C ASP A 126 -21.47 12.31 -0.96
N ASP A 127 -20.54 12.29 0.00
CA ASP A 127 -19.97 13.49 0.63
C ASP A 127 -18.43 13.38 0.75
N PRO A 128 -17.68 13.70 -0.33
CA PRO A 128 -16.22 13.59 -0.37
C PRO A 128 -15.49 14.28 0.79
N ALA A 129 -16.08 15.33 1.38
CA ALA A 129 -15.51 16.06 2.50
C ALA A 129 -15.48 15.24 3.82
N LYS A 130 -16.28 14.16 3.91
CA LYS A 130 -16.26 13.21 5.05
C LYS A 130 -15.22 12.11 4.92
N SER A 131 -14.49 12.05 3.80
CA SER A 131 -13.41 11.08 3.60
C SER A 131 -12.31 11.24 4.66
N GLN A 132 -11.58 10.17 4.95
CA GLN A 132 -10.53 10.16 5.97
C GLN A 132 -9.35 9.30 5.54
N ALA A 133 -8.16 9.67 6.01
CA ALA A 133 -6.98 8.81 5.95
C ALA A 133 -6.34 8.76 7.35
N LYS A 134 -6.05 7.54 7.84
CA LYS A 134 -5.48 7.32 9.17
C LYS A 134 -4.41 6.25 9.14
N LEU A 135 -3.37 6.45 9.94
CA LEU A 135 -2.37 5.42 10.19
C LEU A 135 -2.94 4.38 11.18
N ILE A 136 -2.84 3.10 10.83
CA ILE A 136 -3.30 1.96 11.62
C ILE A 136 -2.18 0.91 11.77
N ASP A 137 -2.45 -0.17 12.51
CA ASP A 137 -1.52 -1.27 12.76
C ASP A 137 -0.20 -0.82 13.40
N LEU A 138 -0.32 -0.12 14.52
CA LEU A 138 0.77 0.54 15.25
C LEU A 138 1.52 -0.36 16.24
N ALA A 139 1.33 -1.68 16.19
CA ALA A 139 1.85 -2.61 17.20
C ALA A 139 3.39 -2.75 17.16
N HIS A 140 4.02 -2.55 16.00
CA HIS A 140 5.44 -2.81 15.77
C HIS A 140 6.23 -1.51 15.60
N PHE A 141 6.35 -0.75 16.68
CA PHE A 141 7.07 0.52 16.68
C PHE A 141 8.54 0.37 17.08
N VAL A 142 9.35 1.33 16.64
CA VAL A 142 10.73 1.56 17.08
C VAL A 142 10.90 3.06 17.36
N THR A 143 11.59 3.38 18.44
CA THR A 143 11.92 4.76 18.79
C THR A 143 13.41 5.02 18.53
N HIS A 144 13.76 6.28 18.27
CA HIS A 144 15.16 6.68 18.11
C HIS A 144 16.02 6.37 19.35
N THR A 145 15.43 6.43 20.55
CA THR A 145 16.14 6.16 21.81
C THR A 145 16.42 4.68 22.04
N ASP A 146 15.51 3.80 21.62
CA ASP A 146 15.65 2.36 21.83
C ASP A 146 16.63 1.73 20.85
N ASN A 147 16.58 2.14 19.57
CA ASN A 147 17.47 1.65 18.54
C ASN A 147 17.59 2.67 17.38
N GLN A 148 18.58 3.55 17.45
CA GLN A 148 18.75 4.62 16.46
C GLN A 148 18.85 4.10 15.01
N THR A 149 19.68 3.08 14.75
CA THR A 149 19.88 2.58 13.38
C THR A 149 18.61 1.96 12.80
N GLU A 150 17.88 1.18 13.60
CA GLU A 150 16.62 0.56 13.16
C GLU A 150 15.51 1.61 13.00
N TYR A 151 15.48 2.61 13.88
CA TYR A 151 14.60 3.77 13.75
C TYR A 151 14.86 4.55 12.45
N GLU A 152 16.10 4.93 12.17
CA GLU A 152 16.45 5.70 10.97
C GLU A 152 16.04 4.95 9.70
N HIS A 153 16.25 3.63 9.68
CA HIS A 153 15.83 2.76 8.59
C HIS A 153 14.30 2.67 8.46
N ALA A 154 13.59 2.44 9.56
CA ALA A 154 12.14 2.38 9.57
C ALA A 154 11.50 3.71 9.15
N ALA A 155 11.96 4.82 9.74
CA ALA A 155 11.50 6.17 9.45
C ALA A 155 11.71 6.52 7.97
N LYS A 156 12.90 6.24 7.42
CA LYS A 156 13.17 6.47 6.00
C LYS A 156 12.21 5.71 5.08
N ASN A 157 11.98 4.42 5.35
CA ASN A 157 11.10 3.59 4.52
C ASN A 157 9.63 4.00 4.64
N MET A 158 9.19 4.31 5.86
CA MET A 158 7.83 4.73 6.13
C MET A 158 7.52 6.08 5.49
N THR A 159 8.38 7.08 5.68
CA THR A 159 8.25 8.39 5.04
C THR A 159 8.30 8.28 3.52
N LYS A 160 9.21 7.47 2.96
CA LYS A 160 9.23 7.20 1.52
C LYS A 160 7.87 6.64 1.06
N GLY A 161 7.36 5.61 1.72
CA GLY A 161 6.09 4.98 1.35
C GLY A 161 4.90 5.95 1.39
N LEU A 162 4.80 6.74 2.45
CA LEU A 162 3.76 7.76 2.60
C LEU A 162 3.83 8.83 1.51
N LEU A 163 5.03 9.34 1.20
CA LEU A 163 5.21 10.34 0.14
C LEU A 163 4.93 9.77 -1.25
N GLU A 164 5.26 8.50 -1.50
CA GLU A 164 4.94 7.81 -2.77
C GLU A 164 3.42 7.59 -2.93
N ILE A 165 2.70 7.30 -1.84
CA ILE A 165 1.23 7.28 -1.86
C ILE A 165 0.71 8.66 -2.22
N SER A 166 1.13 9.71 -1.50
CA SER A 166 0.73 11.10 -1.78
C SER A 166 1.01 11.49 -3.24
N SER A 167 2.20 11.15 -3.76
CA SER A 167 2.60 11.39 -5.14
C SER A 167 1.69 10.66 -6.13
N THR A 168 1.34 9.40 -5.86
CA THR A 168 0.43 8.61 -6.71
C THR A 168 -0.94 9.28 -6.82
N PHE A 169 -1.55 9.67 -5.70
CA PHE A 169 -2.85 10.35 -5.70
C PHE A 169 -2.78 11.68 -6.46
N THR A 170 -1.76 12.51 -6.19
CA THR A 170 -1.56 13.78 -6.89
C THR A 170 -1.29 13.61 -8.39
N ALA A 171 -0.59 12.55 -8.81
CA ALA A 171 -0.35 12.26 -10.23
C ALA A 171 -1.64 11.91 -10.97
N ILE A 172 -2.56 11.19 -10.32
CA ILE A 172 -3.89 10.86 -10.84
C ILE A 172 -4.72 12.13 -11.04
N LEU A 173 -4.74 13.05 -10.05
CA LEU A 173 -5.42 14.34 -10.20
C LEU A 173 -4.94 15.15 -11.42
N ASN A 174 -3.64 15.13 -11.66
CA ASN A 174 -3.03 15.95 -12.71
C ASN A 174 -3.05 15.28 -14.09
N ASN A 175 -3.79 14.17 -14.27
CA ASN A 175 -3.86 13.40 -15.52
C ASN A 175 -2.49 13.00 -16.10
N LYS A 176 -1.46 12.83 -15.25
CA LYS A 176 -0.09 12.52 -15.71
C LYS A 176 0.18 11.03 -15.93
N GLU A 177 -0.76 10.14 -15.63
CA GLU A 177 -0.66 8.73 -16.01
C GLU A 177 -1.95 8.32 -16.73
N PRO A 178 -1.95 8.17 -18.07
CA PRO A 178 -3.07 7.53 -18.74
C PRO A 178 -3.14 6.07 -18.28
N ILE A 179 -4.30 5.68 -17.73
CA ILE A 179 -4.66 4.33 -17.27
C ILE A 179 -4.37 3.25 -18.35
N LEU A 180 -4.23 3.64 -19.62
CA LEU A 180 -3.83 2.83 -20.76
C LEU A 180 -2.48 2.08 -20.58
N MET A 181 -1.51 2.60 -19.80
CA MET A 181 -0.27 1.85 -19.53
C MET A 181 -0.49 0.63 -18.60
N PHE A 182 -1.55 0.64 -17.78
CA PHE A 182 -1.82 -0.45 -16.84
C PHE A 182 -2.61 -1.61 -17.46
N GLN A 183 -3.36 -1.37 -18.54
CA GLN A 183 -3.98 -2.44 -19.34
C GLN A 183 -2.95 -3.35 -20.03
N GLN A 184 -1.79 -2.81 -20.43
CA GLN A 184 -0.73 -3.62 -21.04
C GLN A 184 -0.11 -4.63 -20.06
N GLN A 185 0.03 -4.29 -18.77
CA GLN A 185 0.52 -5.23 -17.76
C GLN A 185 -0.48 -6.34 -17.45
N LYS A 186 -1.79 -6.04 -17.47
CA LYS A 186 -2.84 -7.05 -17.33
C LYS A 186 -2.83 -8.05 -18.50
N ASN A 187 -2.74 -7.55 -19.72
CA ASN A 187 -2.69 -8.41 -20.92
C ASN A 187 -1.42 -9.29 -20.96
N GLN A 188 -0.28 -8.80 -20.43
CA GLN A 188 0.94 -9.60 -20.31
C GLN A 188 0.84 -10.70 -19.23
N GLN A 189 0.15 -10.45 -18.11
CA GLN A 189 -0.06 -11.46 -17.08
C GLN A 189 -1.09 -12.53 -17.49
N GLU A 190 -2.19 -12.15 -18.16
CA GLU A 190 -3.18 -13.11 -18.66
C GLU A 190 -2.63 -13.93 -19.84
N GLY A 191 -1.80 -13.34 -20.71
CA GLY A 191 -1.12 -14.04 -21.82
C GLY A 191 0.01 -15.00 -21.37
N ALA A 192 0.64 -14.74 -20.22
CA ALA A 192 1.64 -15.65 -19.65
C ALA A 192 0.98 -16.87 -18.96
N SER A 193 -0.25 -16.74 -18.47
CA SER A 193 -0.99 -17.85 -17.85
C SER A 193 -1.62 -18.82 -18.85
N THR A 194 -1.83 -18.39 -20.10
CA THR A 194 -2.44 -19.20 -21.16
C THR A 194 -1.42 -19.87 -22.09
N SER A 195 -0.12 -19.57 -21.95
CA SER A 195 0.94 -20.17 -22.77
C SER A 195 1.64 -21.39 -22.14
N MET A 196 1.21 -21.85 -20.95
CA MET A 196 1.77 -23.05 -20.28
C MET A 196 0.92 -24.32 -20.41
N ASP A 197 -0.16 -24.33 -21.19
CA ASP A 197 -1.07 -25.50 -21.31
C ASP A 197 -1.10 -26.15 -22.71
N LEU A 198 -0.09 -25.93 -23.55
CA LEU A 198 -0.02 -26.52 -24.90
C LEU A 198 1.32 -27.21 -25.20
N THR A 199 1.81 -28.05 -24.28
CA THR A 199 2.75 -29.13 -24.63
C THR A 199 2.59 -30.31 -23.69
N ASN A 200 1.68 -31.23 -24.02
CA ASN A 200 1.91 -32.69 -23.95
C ASN A 200 0.65 -33.47 -24.32
N SER A 201 0.38 -33.53 -25.62
CA SER A 201 -0.26 -34.67 -26.24
C SER A 201 0.37 -34.77 -27.61
N TYR A 202 1.24 -35.75 -27.85
CA TYR A 202 1.34 -36.54 -29.09
C TYR A 202 2.48 -37.57 -28.96
N HIS A 203 2.06 -38.83 -29.13
CA HIS A 203 2.80 -40.10 -29.29
C HIS A 203 3.39 -40.79 -28.07
#